data_AF-A0A660YN02-F1
#
_entry.id   AF-A0A660YN02-F1
#
_cell.length_a   1.000
_cell.length_b   1.000
_cell.length_c   1.000
_cell.angle_alpha   90.00
_cell.angle_beta   90.00
_cell.angle_gamma   90.00
#
_symmetry.space_group_name_H-M   'P 1'
#
loop_
_entity.id
_entity.type
_entity.pdbx_description
1 polymer ?
#
loop_
_entity_poly.entity_id
_entity_poly.type
_entity_poly.pdbx_seq_one_letter_code
_entity_poly.pdbx_strand_id
1 'polypeptide(L)'
;MMSSIESEKILILDFGSQYTQLIARKIRELNVYCEIIPFNTSIRKIEDQKPKGIILSGGPSSVYAVNAPHPEPEIFNLGIPVLGICYGLQIIAHFLNGKVGKAERREYGRSEFFIDNSKDLFSELNSKIQVWMSHGDHLLKIPESFSVIGHTENAPIAAIADFNRRIYGLQFHPEVVHTPDGKKILKNFVYKICGCSGKWTTEAFINESVKKIKETVGSQKVICGLSGGVDSAVTAGLIRKAVGDQLIPVFVDNGVLRKNEASQVIEAFKSWNLHFVDASEQFLKDLHGVTDPEKKRKAIGKRFIEVFEKEAREFGKIDFLAQGTLYP
;
A
#
# COMPACT_ATOMS: atom_id res chain seq x y z
N MET A 1 -21.21 0.22 0.41
CA MET A 1 -21.16 -0.95 1.32
C MET A 1 -19.76 -1.50 1.27
N MET A 2 -19.11 -1.74 2.41
CA MET A 2 -17.85 -2.51 2.45
C MET A 2 -18.11 -3.87 1.85
N SER A 3 -17.22 -4.29 0.96
CA SER A 3 -17.32 -5.60 0.37
C SER A 3 -16.94 -6.72 1.35
N SER A 4 -17.28 -7.96 1.01
CA SER A 4 -16.94 -9.09 1.88
C SER A 4 -15.43 -9.32 1.99
N ILE A 5 -14.64 -8.97 0.96
CA ILE A 5 -13.18 -9.13 0.98
C ILE A 5 -12.45 -8.01 1.73
N GLU A 6 -13.08 -6.84 1.87
CA GLU A 6 -12.56 -5.69 2.64
C GLU A 6 -12.98 -5.74 4.12
N SER A 7 -13.79 -6.73 4.53
CA SER A 7 -14.30 -6.88 5.90
C SER A 7 -13.23 -7.15 6.95
N GLU A 8 -12.05 -7.62 6.54
CA GLU A 8 -10.89 -7.90 7.38
C GLU A 8 -9.78 -6.89 7.06
N LYS A 9 -10.01 -5.63 7.46
CA LYS A 9 -9.12 -4.50 7.13
C LYS A 9 -8.06 -4.27 8.21
N ILE A 10 -6.81 -4.06 7.79
CA ILE A 10 -5.74 -3.48 8.61
C ILE A 10 -5.50 -2.04 8.17
N LEU A 11 -5.41 -1.11 9.14
CA LEU A 11 -5.01 0.27 8.85
C LEU A 11 -3.53 0.48 9.17
N ILE A 12 -2.82 1.18 8.29
CA ILE A 12 -1.42 1.55 8.47
C ILE A 12 -1.38 3.07 8.57
N LEU A 13 -1.07 3.60 9.75
CA LEU A 13 -0.87 5.03 9.94
C LEU A 13 0.55 5.39 9.49
N ASP A 14 0.65 6.27 8.50
CA ASP A 14 1.92 6.70 7.95
C ASP A 14 2.47 7.94 8.66
N PHE A 15 3.61 7.76 9.33
CA PHE A 15 4.38 8.83 9.98
C PHE A 15 5.54 9.36 9.10
N GLY A 16 5.54 9.01 7.82
CA GLY A 16 6.57 9.43 6.85
C GLY A 16 7.72 8.42 6.69
N SER A 17 7.48 7.14 6.99
CA SER A 17 8.49 6.10 6.75
C SER A 17 8.65 5.84 5.26
N GLN A 18 9.90 5.72 4.82
CA GLN A 18 10.24 5.19 3.49
C GLN A 18 9.74 3.74 3.25
N TYR A 19 9.38 3.02 4.32
CA TYR A 19 8.94 1.62 4.27
C TYR A 19 7.44 1.41 4.46
N THR A 20 6.63 2.47 4.64
CA THR A 20 5.17 2.33 4.86
C THR A 20 4.49 1.51 3.75
N GLN A 21 4.85 1.76 2.49
CA GLN A 21 4.32 1.01 1.35
C GLN A 21 4.73 -0.47 1.36
N LEU A 22 5.92 -0.78 1.91
CA LEU A 22 6.39 -2.14 2.04
C LEU A 22 5.60 -2.91 3.12
N ILE A 23 5.21 -2.25 4.21
CA ILE A 23 4.28 -2.83 5.20
C ILE A 23 2.99 -3.23 4.49
N ALA A 24 2.35 -2.31 3.76
CA ALA A 24 1.10 -2.59 3.04
C ALA A 24 1.24 -3.76 2.07
N ARG A 25 2.33 -3.79 1.29
CA ARG A 25 2.64 -4.91 0.40
C ARG A 25 2.79 -6.23 1.15
N LYS A 26 3.48 -6.27 2.29
CA LYS A 26 3.68 -7.50 3.07
C LYS A 26 2.38 -8.02 3.69
N ILE A 27 1.48 -7.13 4.11
CA ILE A 27 0.14 -7.50 4.59
C ILE A 27 -0.71 -8.06 3.44
N ARG A 28 -0.66 -7.45 2.26
CA ARG A 28 -1.32 -7.93 1.04
C ARG A 28 -0.78 -9.27 0.55
N GLU A 29 0.53 -9.51 0.65
CA GLU A 29 1.18 -10.82 0.40
C GLU A 29 0.74 -11.92 1.40
N LEU A 30 0.03 -11.54 2.46
CA LEU A 30 -0.61 -12.43 3.44
C LEU A 30 -2.13 -12.53 3.20
N ASN A 31 -2.63 -12.12 2.03
CA ASN A 31 -4.05 -12.17 1.67
C ASN A 31 -5.00 -11.42 2.62
N VAL A 32 -4.49 -10.35 3.27
CA VAL A 32 -5.28 -9.47 4.14
C VAL A 32 -5.37 -8.09 3.51
N TYR A 33 -6.56 -7.51 3.50
CA TYR A 33 -6.78 -6.17 2.96
C TYR A 33 -6.20 -5.11 3.90
N CYS A 34 -5.57 -4.08 3.33
CA CYS A 34 -5.06 -2.97 4.11
C CYS A 34 -5.08 -1.65 3.35
N GLU A 35 -5.18 -0.57 4.13
CA GLU A 35 -5.10 0.81 3.67
C GLU A 35 -4.06 1.59 4.47
N ILE A 36 -3.27 2.40 3.76
CA ILE A 36 -2.42 3.42 4.36
C ILE A 36 -3.24 4.69 4.51
N ILE A 37 -3.22 5.25 5.71
CA ILE A 37 -3.89 6.49 6.05
C ILE A 37 -2.90 7.46 6.71
N PRO A 38 -3.11 8.78 6.60
CA PRO A 38 -2.29 9.76 7.31
C PRO A 38 -2.31 9.54 8.83
N PHE A 39 -1.18 9.78 9.50
CA PHE A 39 -1.08 9.63 10.96
C PHE A 39 -2.10 10.47 11.75
N ASN A 40 -2.51 11.62 11.21
CA ASN A 40 -3.47 12.55 11.81
C ASN A 40 -4.93 12.25 11.44
N THR A 41 -5.22 11.04 10.98
CA THR A 41 -6.60 10.61 10.73
C THR A 41 -7.35 10.55 12.06
N SER A 42 -8.46 11.30 12.17
CA SER A 42 -9.28 11.36 13.38
C SER A 42 -9.79 10.00 13.82
N ILE A 43 -9.93 9.78 15.12
CA ILE A 43 -10.38 8.51 15.70
C ILE A 43 -11.73 8.06 15.17
N ARG A 44 -12.68 8.98 15.02
CA ARG A 44 -14.00 8.67 14.43
C ARG A 44 -13.89 8.02 13.04
N LYS A 45 -13.01 8.53 12.18
CA LYS A 45 -12.77 7.96 10.84
C LYS A 45 -12.09 6.60 10.90
N ILE A 46 -11.29 6.34 11.93
CA ILE A 46 -10.66 5.03 12.16
C ILE A 46 -11.75 4.03 12.61
N GLU A 47 -12.59 4.41 13.58
CA GLU A 47 -13.69 3.58 14.09
C GLU A 47 -14.74 3.26 13.02
N ASP A 48 -15.11 4.25 12.20
CA ASP A 48 -16.08 4.09 11.10
C ASP A 48 -15.64 3.02 10.09
N GLN A 49 -14.33 2.79 9.96
CA GLN A 49 -13.75 1.76 9.10
C GLN A 49 -13.68 0.37 9.72
N LYS A 50 -13.93 0.25 11.04
CA LYS A 50 -13.98 -1.00 11.79
C LYS A 50 -12.77 -1.93 11.54
N PRO A 51 -11.52 -1.44 11.68
CA PRO A 51 -10.35 -2.26 11.37
C PRO A 51 -10.18 -3.40 12.36
N LYS A 52 -9.60 -4.50 11.88
CA LYS A 52 -9.20 -5.65 12.70
C LYS A 52 -7.90 -5.42 13.46
N GLY A 53 -7.08 -4.49 12.99
CA GLY A 53 -5.80 -4.13 13.60
C GLY A 53 -5.25 -2.84 13.00
N ILE A 54 -4.35 -2.21 13.74
CA ILE A 54 -3.70 -0.95 13.38
C ILE A 54 -2.19 -1.15 13.42
N ILE A 55 -1.48 -0.67 12.40
CA ILE A 55 -0.02 -0.61 12.37
C ILE A 55 0.40 0.86 12.38
N LEU A 56 1.23 1.25 13.33
CA LEU A 56 1.88 2.56 13.38
C LEU A 56 3.24 2.42 12.68
N SER A 57 3.41 3.08 11.53
CA SER A 57 4.65 2.95 10.77
C SER A 57 5.83 3.65 11.45
N GLY A 58 7.02 3.46 10.88
CA GLY A 58 8.20 4.23 11.27
C GLY A 58 8.10 5.70 10.84
N GLY A 59 9.14 6.47 11.12
CA GLY A 59 9.22 7.87 10.72
C GLY A 59 10.63 8.41 10.93
N PRO A 60 11.01 9.49 10.24
CA PRO A 60 12.35 10.08 10.36
C PRO A 60 12.49 10.96 11.62
N SER A 61 11.38 11.32 12.25
CA SER A 61 11.33 12.28 13.36
C SER A 61 11.67 11.64 14.71
N SER A 62 12.12 12.46 15.65
CA SER A 62 12.08 12.13 17.08
C SER A 62 10.71 12.50 17.63
N VAL A 63 10.15 11.67 18.52
CA VAL A 63 8.80 11.89 19.11
C VAL A 63 8.68 13.20 19.89
N TYR A 64 9.79 13.78 20.34
CA TYR A 64 9.82 15.04 21.11
C TYR A 64 10.12 16.28 20.24
N ALA A 65 10.26 16.14 18.93
CA ALA A 65 10.45 17.30 18.04
C ALA A 65 9.21 18.20 18.05
N VAL A 66 9.40 19.52 17.88
CA VAL A 66 8.34 20.54 17.97
C VAL A 66 7.14 20.28 17.03
N ASN A 67 7.37 19.60 15.92
CA ASN A 67 6.32 19.21 14.95
C ASN A 67 6.35 17.69 14.68
N ALA A 68 6.66 16.90 15.70
CA ALA A 68 6.67 15.45 15.58
C ALA A 68 5.27 14.94 15.16
N PRO A 69 5.17 14.05 14.17
CA PRO A 69 3.87 13.53 13.73
C PRO A 69 3.31 12.60 14.81
N HIS A 70 2.14 12.94 15.35
CA HIS A 70 1.46 12.18 16.41
C HIS A 70 0.03 11.83 16.00
N PRO A 71 -0.47 10.61 16.29
CA PRO A 71 -1.88 10.32 16.16
C PRO A 71 -2.67 10.91 17.35
N GLU A 72 -3.99 10.85 17.28
CA GLU A 72 -4.85 11.05 18.46
C GLU A 72 -4.56 9.92 19.50
N PRO A 73 -4.24 10.24 20.78
CA PRO A 73 -3.84 9.25 21.79
C PRO A 73 -4.89 8.18 22.08
N GLU A 74 -6.17 8.50 21.86
CA GLU A 74 -7.32 7.62 22.06
C GLU A 74 -7.26 6.36 21.19
N ILE A 75 -6.37 6.31 20.19
CA ILE A 75 -6.13 5.13 19.34
C ILE A 75 -5.81 3.87 20.17
N PHE A 76 -5.16 4.04 21.33
CA PHE A 76 -4.80 2.96 22.23
C PHE A 76 -5.96 2.48 23.13
N ASN A 77 -7.10 3.18 23.10
CA ASN A 77 -8.29 2.89 23.92
C ASN A 77 -9.42 2.25 23.10
N LEU A 78 -9.23 2.06 21.78
CA LEU A 78 -10.26 1.50 20.88
C LEU A 78 -10.51 0.00 21.08
N GLY A 79 -9.69 -0.70 21.86
CA GLY A 79 -9.76 -2.16 22.00
C GLY A 79 -9.33 -2.93 20.75
N ILE A 80 -8.77 -2.24 19.76
CA ILE A 80 -8.26 -2.77 18.50
C ILE A 80 -6.76 -3.08 18.67
N PRO A 81 -6.26 -4.25 18.23
CA PRO A 81 -4.84 -4.56 18.31
C PRO A 81 -3.96 -3.53 17.57
N VAL A 82 -2.82 -3.20 18.17
CA VAL A 82 -1.88 -2.20 17.62
C VAL A 82 -0.47 -2.78 17.52
N LEU A 83 0.21 -2.56 16.40
CA LEU A 83 1.63 -2.84 16.21
C LEU A 83 2.38 -1.55 15.85
N GLY A 84 3.29 -1.08 16.72
CA GLY A 84 4.18 0.03 16.43
C GLY A 84 5.53 -0.43 15.89
N ILE A 85 5.99 0.15 14.78
CA ILE A 85 7.28 -0.17 14.17
C ILE A 85 8.20 1.06 14.23
N CYS A 86 9.37 0.90 14.82
CA CYS A 86 10.37 1.94 15.05
C CYS A 86 9.77 3.19 15.70
N TYR A 87 9.50 4.26 14.94
CA TYR A 87 8.79 5.45 15.44
C TYR A 87 7.42 5.10 16.05
N GLY A 88 6.66 4.16 15.47
CA GLY A 88 5.41 3.68 16.04
C GLY A 88 5.56 3.09 17.45
N LEU A 89 6.67 2.39 17.73
CA LEU A 89 7.02 1.91 19.07
C LEU A 89 7.28 3.10 20.02
N GLN A 90 7.96 4.14 19.54
CA GLN A 90 8.23 5.34 20.32
C GLN A 90 6.94 6.11 20.64
N ILE A 91 5.98 6.16 19.70
CA ILE A 91 4.65 6.73 19.92
C ILE A 91 3.88 5.99 21.01
N ILE A 92 3.91 4.65 20.99
CA ILE A 92 3.33 3.82 22.06
C ILE A 92 3.95 4.21 23.42
N ALA A 93 5.29 4.27 23.49
CA ALA A 93 5.97 4.65 24.72
C ALA A 93 5.63 6.08 25.17
N HIS A 94 5.58 7.03 24.24
CA HIS A 94 5.31 8.44 24.52
C HIS A 94 3.93 8.65 25.16
N PHE A 95 2.88 8.05 24.59
CA PHE A 95 1.51 8.25 25.07
C PHE A 95 1.11 7.37 26.26
N LEU A 96 1.84 6.27 26.50
CA LEU A 96 1.53 5.33 27.58
C LEU A 96 2.52 5.41 28.74
N ASN A 97 3.09 6.59 29.02
CA ASN A 97 3.98 6.85 30.16
C ASN A 97 5.30 6.05 30.18
N GLY A 98 5.78 5.63 29.01
CA GLY A 98 7.16 5.20 28.80
C GLY A 98 8.11 6.38 28.64
N LYS A 99 9.38 6.11 28.34
CA LYS A 99 10.40 7.13 28.08
C LYS A 99 11.21 6.76 26.85
N VAL A 100 11.33 7.69 25.91
CA VAL A 100 12.19 7.58 24.74
C VAL A 100 13.41 8.48 24.95
N GLY A 101 14.57 8.09 24.43
CA GLY A 101 15.77 8.90 24.50
C GLY A 101 16.74 8.58 23.38
N LYS A 102 17.72 9.47 23.21
CA LYS A 102 18.81 9.26 22.25
C LYS A 102 19.60 8.02 22.65
N ALA A 103 19.85 7.14 21.69
CA ALA A 103 20.72 6.01 21.92
C ALA A 103 22.18 6.49 22.08
N GLU A 104 22.92 5.92 23.05
CA GLU A 104 24.36 6.18 23.20
C GLU A 104 25.15 5.73 21.97
N ARG A 105 24.69 4.63 21.34
CA ARG A 105 25.18 4.13 20.05
C ARG A 105 23.99 3.93 19.14
N ARG A 106 23.97 4.64 18.01
CA ARG A 106 22.92 4.46 16.99
C ARG A 106 23.13 3.12 16.31
N GLU A 107 22.05 2.38 16.11
CA GLU A 107 22.07 1.07 15.46
C GLU A 107 21.33 1.16 14.12
N TYR A 108 22.11 1.09 13.05
CA TYR A 108 21.61 1.06 11.68
C TYR A 108 22.18 -0.17 10.99
N GLY A 109 21.33 -1.13 10.66
CA GLY A 109 21.72 -2.30 9.90
C GLY A 109 21.26 -3.63 10.50
N ARG A 110 21.98 -4.69 10.15
CA ARG A 110 21.69 -6.04 10.62
C ARG A 110 22.13 -6.18 12.07
N SER A 111 21.23 -6.70 12.89
CA SER A 111 21.48 -7.01 14.28
C SER A 111 20.91 -8.36 14.64
N GLU A 112 21.52 -8.97 15.66
CA GLU A 112 21.01 -10.18 16.28
C GLU A 112 20.00 -9.82 17.35
N PHE A 113 18.78 -10.35 17.22
CA PHE A 113 17.68 -10.12 18.14
C PHE A 113 17.35 -11.40 18.90
N PHE A 114 17.32 -11.27 20.21
CA PHE A 114 17.00 -12.34 21.15
C PHE A 114 15.55 -12.20 21.58
N ILE A 115 14.80 -13.31 21.46
CA ILE A 115 13.39 -13.37 21.81
C ILE A 115 13.28 -13.82 23.27
N ASP A 116 12.86 -12.89 24.13
CA ASP A 116 12.66 -13.16 25.56
C ASP A 116 11.29 -13.77 25.84
N ASN A 117 10.32 -13.52 24.96
CA ASN A 117 8.99 -14.09 25.04
C ASN A 117 8.46 -14.46 23.64
N SER A 118 8.32 -15.76 23.38
CA SER A 118 7.87 -16.32 22.10
C SER A 118 6.33 -16.42 21.97
N LYS A 119 5.57 -15.80 22.87
CA LYS A 119 4.10 -15.76 22.78
C LYS A 119 3.63 -14.84 21.65
N ASP A 120 2.45 -15.13 21.10
CA ASP A 120 1.71 -14.30 20.14
C ASP A 120 2.56 -13.86 18.93
N LEU A 121 3.10 -12.63 18.96
CA LEU A 121 3.82 -11.98 17.88
C LEU A 121 5.06 -12.77 17.41
N PHE A 122 5.77 -13.41 18.35
CA PHE A 122 6.99 -14.17 18.08
C PHE A 122 6.78 -15.70 18.11
N SER A 123 5.52 -16.14 18.06
CA SER A 123 5.17 -17.56 18.00
C SER A 123 5.81 -18.24 16.79
N GLU A 124 6.35 -19.44 17.00
CA GLU A 124 7.01 -20.28 15.98
C GLU A 124 8.30 -19.67 15.37
N LEU A 125 8.92 -18.73 16.08
CA LEU A 125 10.26 -18.22 15.75
C LEU A 125 11.33 -18.90 16.61
N ASN A 126 12.55 -18.94 16.08
CA ASN A 126 13.72 -19.31 16.87
C ASN A 126 13.97 -18.27 17.97
N SER A 127 14.60 -18.68 19.08
CA SER A 127 14.97 -17.77 20.18
C SER A 127 15.91 -16.64 19.76
N LYS A 128 16.53 -16.75 18.59
CA LYS A 128 17.47 -15.80 18.02
C LYS A 128 17.19 -15.63 16.53
N ILE A 129 17.01 -14.40 16.08
CA ILE A 129 16.72 -14.06 14.67
C ILE A 129 17.54 -12.85 14.22
N GLN A 130 17.75 -12.74 12.91
CA GLN A 130 18.34 -11.53 12.32
C GLN A 130 17.24 -10.49 12.05
N VAL A 131 17.49 -9.25 12.46
CA VAL A 131 16.59 -8.12 12.23
C VAL A 131 17.30 -6.93 11.61
N TRP A 132 16.53 -6.01 11.03
CA TRP A 132 17.02 -4.75 10.51
C TRP A 132 16.66 -3.58 11.44
N MET A 133 17.65 -3.12 12.20
CA MET A 133 17.57 -1.94 13.04
C MET A 133 17.76 -0.66 12.22
N SER A 134 16.99 0.38 12.55
CA SER A 134 17.14 1.69 11.93
C SER A 134 16.65 2.79 12.87
N HIS A 135 17.40 3.04 13.95
CA HIS A 135 16.96 3.99 14.97
C HIS A 135 18.08 4.90 15.51
N GLY A 136 17.72 6.17 15.71
CA GLY A 136 18.55 7.14 16.44
C GLY A 136 18.16 7.27 17.93
N ASP A 137 16.87 7.02 18.22
CA ASP A 137 16.30 7.03 19.57
C ASP A 137 15.82 5.61 19.92
N HIS A 138 15.89 5.22 21.19
CA HIS A 138 15.36 3.96 21.70
C HIS A 138 14.51 4.18 22.96
N LEU A 139 13.84 3.14 23.43
CA LEU A 139 13.13 3.18 24.71
C LEU A 139 14.13 3.11 25.87
N LEU A 140 14.01 4.06 26.79
CA LEU A 140 14.71 4.07 28.09
C LEU A 140 13.86 3.49 29.22
N LYS A 141 12.53 3.58 29.09
CA LYS A 141 11.57 3.07 30.06
C LYS A 141 10.34 2.54 29.31
N ILE A 142 9.91 1.34 29.64
CA ILE A 142 8.64 0.80 29.13
C ILE A 142 7.45 1.38 29.93
N PRO A 143 6.25 1.48 29.31
CA PRO A 143 5.00 1.66 30.04
C PRO A 143 4.77 0.59 31.11
N GLU A 144 4.11 0.91 32.22
CA GLU A 144 3.97 0.00 33.39
C GLU A 144 3.23 -1.31 33.07
N SER A 145 2.28 -1.32 32.13
CA SER A 145 1.51 -2.50 31.76
C SER A 145 2.18 -3.37 30.69
N PHE A 146 3.38 -3.01 30.25
CA PHE A 146 4.09 -3.69 29.18
C PHE A 146 5.18 -4.60 29.74
N SER A 147 5.49 -5.65 28.97
CA SER A 147 6.65 -6.51 29.17
C SER A 147 7.64 -6.30 28.02
N VAL A 148 8.95 -6.37 28.31
CA VAL A 148 9.96 -6.55 27.26
C VAL A 148 9.82 -7.99 26.73
N ILE A 149 9.76 -8.13 25.41
CA ILE A 149 9.59 -9.44 24.74
C ILE A 149 10.77 -9.78 23.82
N GLY A 150 11.76 -8.90 23.73
CA GLY A 150 13.04 -9.18 23.09
C GLY A 150 13.97 -7.98 23.05
N HIS A 151 15.25 -8.27 22.85
CA HIS A 151 16.35 -7.31 22.95
C HIS A 151 17.44 -7.56 21.90
N THR A 152 18.34 -6.59 21.73
CA THR A 152 19.65 -6.76 21.09
C THR A 152 20.75 -6.39 22.06
N GLU A 153 22.01 -6.63 21.70
CA GLU A 153 23.16 -6.20 22.50
C GLU A 153 23.18 -4.67 22.73
N ASN A 154 22.73 -3.88 21.75
CA ASN A 154 22.76 -2.41 21.81
C ASN A 154 21.41 -1.77 22.22
N ALA A 155 20.32 -2.56 22.22
CA ALA A 155 18.98 -2.11 22.56
C ALA A 155 18.30 -3.12 23.51
N PRO A 156 18.44 -2.94 24.84
CA PRO A 156 17.82 -3.82 25.84
C PRO A 156 16.28 -3.87 25.78
N ILE A 157 15.66 -2.84 25.17
CA ILE A 157 14.21 -2.75 24.97
C ILE A 157 13.97 -2.62 23.46
N ALA A 158 14.13 -3.73 22.73
CA ALA A 158 13.96 -3.76 21.27
C ALA A 158 12.55 -4.23 20.85
N ALA A 159 11.80 -4.89 21.74
CA ALA A 159 10.40 -5.19 21.53
C ALA A 159 9.63 -5.22 22.85
N ILE A 160 8.38 -4.72 22.84
CA ILE A 160 7.49 -4.68 24.00
C ILE A 160 6.10 -5.19 23.66
N ALA A 161 5.37 -5.68 24.66
CA ALA A 161 3.95 -6.04 24.52
C ALA A 161 3.12 -5.75 25.77
N ASP A 162 1.91 -5.27 25.56
CA ASP A 162 0.79 -5.34 26.50
C ASP A 162 -0.18 -6.41 25.98
N PHE A 163 -0.11 -7.60 26.57
CA PHE A 163 -0.90 -8.76 26.12
C PHE A 163 -2.40 -8.59 26.37
N ASN A 164 -2.81 -7.79 27.36
CA ASN A 164 -4.22 -7.58 27.68
C ASN A 164 -4.87 -6.66 26.64
N ARG A 165 -4.20 -5.55 26.29
CA ARG A 165 -4.68 -4.61 25.26
C ARG A 165 -4.30 -5.01 23.84
N ARG A 166 -3.44 -6.02 23.67
CA ARG A 166 -2.89 -6.47 22.38
C ARG A 166 -2.14 -5.35 21.64
N ILE A 167 -1.32 -4.62 22.39
CA ILE A 167 -0.46 -3.56 21.86
C ILE A 167 0.97 -4.06 21.86
N TYR A 168 1.61 -4.02 20.70
CA TYR A 168 2.96 -4.51 20.48
C TYR A 168 3.81 -3.41 19.87
N GLY A 169 5.10 -3.41 20.16
CA GLY A 169 6.03 -2.48 19.54
C GLY A 169 7.37 -3.14 19.24
N LEU A 170 7.94 -2.80 18.08
CA LEU A 170 9.19 -3.32 17.56
C LEU A 170 10.14 -2.17 17.21
N GLN A 171 11.40 -2.27 17.59
CA GLN A 171 12.42 -1.26 17.27
C GLN A 171 13.03 -1.47 15.88
N PHE A 172 12.85 -2.66 15.30
CA PHE A 172 13.32 -3.05 13.97
C PHE A 172 12.18 -3.10 12.94
N HIS A 173 12.53 -3.24 11.66
CA HIS A 173 11.61 -3.29 10.54
C HIS A 173 11.32 -4.75 10.11
N PRO A 174 10.17 -5.35 10.43
CA PRO A 174 9.79 -6.68 9.94
C PRO A 174 9.39 -6.72 8.46
N GLU A 175 9.11 -5.57 7.85
CA GLU A 175 8.66 -5.46 6.46
C GLU A 175 9.79 -5.60 5.43
N VAL A 176 11.04 -5.33 5.84
CA VAL A 176 12.20 -5.36 4.94
C VAL A 176 12.77 -6.76 4.79
N VAL A 177 13.36 -7.04 3.62
CA VAL A 177 14.01 -8.32 3.30
C VAL A 177 15.18 -8.66 4.23
N HIS A 178 15.76 -7.66 4.89
CA HIS A 178 16.86 -7.82 5.83
C HIS A 178 16.46 -8.44 7.18
N THR A 179 15.16 -8.55 7.44
CA THR A 179 14.57 -9.30 8.55
C THR A 179 13.90 -10.56 7.97
N PRO A 180 14.62 -11.69 7.80
CA PRO A 180 14.11 -12.84 7.03
C PRO A 180 12.81 -13.42 7.60
N ASP A 181 12.70 -13.47 8.93
CA ASP A 181 11.50 -13.94 9.64
C ASP A 181 10.41 -12.86 9.79
N GLY A 182 10.61 -11.66 9.23
CA GLY A 182 9.69 -10.53 9.34
C GLY A 182 8.30 -10.82 8.78
N LYS A 183 8.20 -11.61 7.71
CA LYS A 183 6.90 -12.09 7.18
C LYS A 183 6.14 -12.94 8.21
N LYS A 184 6.83 -13.76 9.01
CA LYS A 184 6.19 -14.57 10.07
C LYS A 184 5.70 -13.69 11.22
N ILE A 185 6.47 -12.67 11.60
CA ILE A 185 6.07 -11.68 12.61
C ILE A 185 4.78 -10.96 12.19
N LEU A 186 4.76 -10.42 10.97
CA LEU A 186 3.56 -9.76 10.44
C LEU A 186 2.38 -10.73 10.31
N LYS A 187 2.62 -11.99 9.90
CA LYS A 187 1.61 -13.05 9.87
C LYS A 187 1.01 -13.31 11.24
N ASN A 188 1.84 -13.43 12.29
CA ASN A 188 1.36 -13.62 13.66
C ASN A 188 0.49 -12.44 14.11
N PHE A 189 0.88 -11.20 13.77
CA PHE A 189 0.06 -10.03 14.07
C PHE A 189 -1.31 -10.07 13.36
N VAL A 190 -1.36 -10.25 12.03
CA VAL A 190 -2.64 -10.19 11.31
C VAL A 190 -3.55 -11.40 11.55
N TYR A 191 -2.99 -12.60 11.67
CA TYR A 191 -3.80 -13.81 11.86
C TYR A 191 -4.07 -14.13 13.33
N LYS A 192 -3.02 -14.27 14.16
CA LYS A 192 -3.18 -14.73 15.54
C LYS A 192 -3.74 -13.63 16.44
N ILE A 193 -3.26 -12.39 16.27
CA ILE A 193 -3.63 -11.26 17.15
C ILE A 193 -4.87 -10.52 16.64
N CYS A 194 -4.93 -10.18 15.35
CA CYS A 194 -6.05 -9.45 14.75
C CYS A 194 -7.23 -10.35 14.32
N GLY A 195 -7.00 -11.66 14.19
CA GLY A 195 -8.05 -12.62 13.82
C GLY A 195 -8.51 -12.52 12.37
N CYS A 196 -7.66 -12.04 11.46
CA CYS A 196 -7.93 -12.12 10.02
C CYS A 196 -7.88 -13.59 9.55
N SER A 197 -8.69 -13.93 8.55
CA SER A 197 -8.77 -15.26 7.94
C SER A 197 -8.12 -15.33 6.55
N GLY A 198 -7.77 -14.19 5.97
CA GLY A 198 -7.02 -14.13 4.70
C GLY A 198 -7.92 -14.24 3.46
N LYS A 199 -9.08 -13.57 3.48
CA LYS A 199 -10.07 -13.61 2.39
C LYS A 199 -9.71 -12.76 1.18
N TRP A 200 -8.71 -11.89 1.29
CA TRP A 200 -8.32 -10.99 0.22
C TRP A 200 -7.37 -11.70 -0.74
N THR A 201 -7.93 -12.53 -1.63
CA THR A 201 -7.19 -13.23 -2.68
C THR A 201 -7.41 -12.56 -4.04
N THR A 202 -6.50 -12.79 -4.99
CA THR A 202 -6.63 -12.27 -6.37
C THR A 202 -7.95 -12.70 -7.01
N GLU A 203 -8.37 -13.94 -6.82
CA GLU A 203 -9.63 -14.44 -7.38
C GLU A 203 -10.85 -13.73 -6.77
N ALA A 204 -10.87 -13.57 -5.44
CA ALA A 204 -11.94 -12.87 -4.75
C ALA A 204 -12.01 -11.39 -5.18
N PHE A 205 -10.85 -10.75 -5.32
CA PHE A 205 -10.73 -9.38 -5.83
C PHE A 205 -11.26 -9.25 -7.27
N ILE A 206 -10.90 -10.17 -8.16
CA ILE A 206 -11.39 -10.17 -9.55
C ILE A 206 -12.92 -10.31 -9.57
N ASN A 207 -13.47 -11.29 -8.85
CA ASN A 207 -14.91 -11.56 -8.85
C ASN A 207 -15.70 -10.37 -8.33
N GLU A 208 -15.22 -9.74 -7.26
CA GLU A 208 -15.85 -8.57 -6.70
C GLU A 208 -15.72 -7.32 -7.57
N SER A 209 -14.52 -7.09 -8.14
CA SER A 209 -14.30 -5.98 -9.07
C SER A 209 -15.23 -6.11 -10.28
N VAL A 210 -15.37 -7.31 -10.84
CA VAL A 210 -16.30 -7.59 -11.93
C VAL A 210 -17.75 -7.28 -11.54
N LYS A 211 -18.17 -7.69 -10.34
CA LYS A 211 -19.50 -7.39 -9.82
C LYS A 211 -19.72 -5.87 -9.67
N LYS A 212 -18.79 -5.17 -9.01
CA LYS A 212 -18.82 -3.71 -8.81
C LYS A 212 -18.89 -2.97 -10.14
N ILE A 213 -18.06 -3.36 -11.13
CA ILE A 213 -18.07 -2.78 -12.48
C ILE A 213 -19.42 -3.00 -13.15
N LYS A 214 -19.95 -4.23 -13.12
CA LYS A 214 -21.24 -4.54 -13.73
C LYS A 214 -22.40 -3.75 -13.11
N GLU A 215 -22.42 -3.61 -11.79
CA GLU A 215 -23.41 -2.81 -11.06
C GLU A 215 -23.30 -1.31 -11.37
N THR A 216 -22.07 -0.79 -11.48
CA THR A 216 -21.82 0.64 -11.73
C THR A 216 -22.13 1.01 -13.18
N VAL A 217 -21.71 0.18 -14.14
CA VAL A 217 -21.85 0.43 -15.57
C VAL A 217 -23.25 0.11 -16.07
N GLY A 218 -23.89 -0.94 -15.54
CA GLY A 218 -25.19 -1.39 -16.01
C GLY A 218 -25.17 -1.68 -17.51
N SER A 219 -26.03 -1.00 -18.28
CA SER A 219 -26.12 -1.11 -19.75
C SER A 219 -25.37 -0.01 -20.50
N GLN A 220 -24.59 0.83 -19.81
CA GLN A 220 -23.91 1.99 -20.37
C GLN A 220 -22.59 1.62 -21.07
N LYS A 221 -22.06 2.52 -21.92
CA LYS A 221 -20.79 2.30 -22.64
C LYS A 221 -19.60 2.79 -21.84
N VAL A 222 -18.49 2.05 -21.93
CA VAL A 222 -17.23 2.36 -21.27
C VAL A 222 -16.12 2.48 -22.31
N ILE A 223 -15.42 3.61 -22.35
CA ILE A 223 -14.22 3.76 -23.18
C ILE A 223 -12.97 3.57 -22.32
N CYS A 224 -11.96 2.88 -22.85
CA CYS A 224 -10.70 2.64 -22.15
C CYS A 224 -9.52 2.90 -23.09
N GLY A 225 -8.62 3.80 -22.70
CA GLY A 225 -7.34 3.96 -23.38
C GLY A 225 -6.40 2.80 -23.03
N LEU A 226 -6.09 1.97 -24.01
CA LEU A 226 -5.00 1.00 -23.92
C LEU A 226 -3.70 1.70 -24.30
N SER A 227 -2.65 1.46 -23.52
CA SER A 227 -1.31 2.00 -23.77
C SER A 227 -0.28 0.92 -24.12
N GLY A 228 -0.66 -0.36 -24.04
CA GLY A 228 0.28 -1.49 -23.99
C GLY A 228 0.86 -1.76 -22.60
N GLY A 229 0.65 -0.85 -21.64
CA GLY A 229 1.01 -1.04 -20.24
C GLY A 229 0.09 -2.03 -19.52
N VAL A 230 0.66 -2.75 -18.54
CA VAL A 230 -0.03 -3.78 -17.73
C VAL A 230 -1.29 -3.23 -17.07
N ASP A 231 -1.24 -2.02 -16.51
CA ASP A 231 -2.36 -1.45 -15.76
C ASP A 231 -3.58 -1.21 -16.63
N SER A 232 -3.38 -0.60 -17.81
CA SER A 232 -4.46 -0.39 -18.78
C SER A 232 -5.01 -1.71 -19.33
N ALA A 233 -4.14 -2.70 -19.56
CA ALA A 233 -4.53 -4.02 -20.04
C ALA A 233 -5.37 -4.81 -19.01
N VAL A 234 -4.96 -4.82 -17.74
CA VAL A 234 -5.70 -5.47 -16.64
C VAL A 234 -7.04 -4.77 -16.43
N THR A 235 -7.06 -3.43 -16.46
CA THR A 235 -8.29 -2.64 -16.35
C THR A 235 -9.28 -2.99 -17.45
N ALA A 236 -8.85 -2.96 -18.71
CA ALA A 236 -9.67 -3.36 -19.84
C ALA A 236 -10.14 -4.82 -19.72
N GLY A 237 -9.28 -5.74 -19.27
CA GLY A 237 -9.63 -7.13 -19.04
C GLY A 237 -10.71 -7.33 -17.98
N LEU A 238 -10.64 -6.60 -16.85
CA LEU A 238 -11.66 -6.64 -15.81
C LEU A 238 -13.00 -6.09 -16.30
N ILE A 239 -12.98 -4.98 -17.04
CA ILE A 239 -14.20 -4.37 -17.59
C ILE A 239 -14.82 -5.26 -18.65
N ARG A 240 -14.03 -5.81 -19.58
CA ARG A 240 -14.53 -6.75 -20.59
C ARG A 240 -15.12 -8.01 -19.94
N LYS A 241 -14.49 -8.53 -18.87
CA LYS A 241 -15.04 -9.65 -18.11
C LYS A 241 -16.40 -9.31 -17.46
N ALA A 242 -16.62 -8.06 -17.11
CA ALA A 242 -17.85 -7.59 -16.46
C ALA A 242 -18.99 -7.25 -17.43
N VAL A 243 -18.69 -6.55 -18.52
CA VAL A 243 -19.68 -5.94 -19.41
C VAL A 243 -19.45 -6.22 -20.90
N GLY A 244 -18.52 -7.13 -21.23
CA GLY A 244 -18.30 -7.62 -22.59
C GLY A 244 -18.00 -6.51 -23.59
N ASP A 245 -18.82 -6.44 -24.64
CA ASP A 245 -18.66 -5.50 -25.75
C ASP A 245 -19.20 -4.08 -25.46
N GLN A 246 -19.68 -3.82 -24.24
CA GLN A 246 -19.90 -2.44 -23.77
C GLN A 246 -18.57 -1.67 -23.59
N LEU A 247 -17.45 -2.40 -23.50
CA LEU A 247 -16.10 -1.83 -23.51
C LEU A 247 -15.68 -1.47 -24.94
N ILE A 248 -15.22 -0.24 -25.11
CA ILE A 248 -14.57 0.27 -26.31
C ILE A 248 -13.10 0.50 -25.97
N PRO A 249 -12.21 -0.47 -26.29
CA PRO A 249 -10.78 -0.28 -26.12
C PRO A 249 -10.23 0.56 -27.28
N VAL A 250 -9.50 1.62 -26.95
CA VAL A 250 -8.85 2.52 -27.92
C VAL A 250 -7.35 2.49 -27.69
N PHE A 251 -6.57 2.26 -28.73
CA PHE A 251 -5.11 2.31 -28.68
C PHE A 251 -4.60 3.35 -29.69
N VAL A 252 -3.91 4.37 -29.17
CA VAL A 252 -3.34 5.46 -29.96
C VAL A 252 -1.83 5.26 -30.06
N ASP A 253 -1.31 5.03 -31.26
CA ASP A 253 0.12 5.10 -31.53
C ASP A 253 0.55 6.56 -31.62
N ASN A 254 1.47 6.94 -30.72
CA ASN A 254 2.01 8.29 -30.63
C ASN A 254 3.37 8.44 -31.36
N GLY A 255 3.84 7.40 -32.05
CA GLY A 255 5.10 7.42 -32.79
C GLY A 255 6.37 7.29 -31.93
N VAL A 256 6.24 7.13 -30.60
CA VAL A 256 7.38 6.96 -29.68
C VAL A 256 7.31 5.67 -28.86
N LEU A 257 6.59 4.68 -29.36
CA LEU A 257 6.55 3.33 -28.80
C LEU A 257 7.86 2.56 -29.08
N ARG A 258 8.06 1.45 -28.37
CA ARG A 258 9.19 0.56 -28.66
C ARG A 258 9.00 -0.12 -30.02
N LYS A 259 10.11 -0.60 -30.60
CA LYS A 259 10.11 -1.33 -31.87
C LYS A 259 9.08 -2.47 -31.82
N ASN A 260 8.14 -2.46 -32.78
CA ASN A 260 7.06 -3.44 -32.96
C ASN A 260 6.00 -3.49 -31.85
N GLU A 261 6.02 -2.58 -30.86
CA GLU A 261 5.08 -2.59 -29.74
C GLU A 261 3.63 -2.40 -30.20
N ALA A 262 3.38 -1.51 -31.16
CA ALA A 262 2.03 -1.30 -31.69
C ALA A 262 1.44 -2.58 -32.30
N SER A 263 2.21 -3.27 -33.15
CA SER A 263 1.79 -4.53 -33.77
C SER A 263 1.54 -5.63 -32.74
N GLN A 264 2.37 -5.70 -31.70
CA GLN A 264 2.21 -6.67 -30.60
C GLN A 264 0.92 -6.40 -29.80
N VAL A 265 0.62 -5.14 -29.49
CA VAL A 265 -0.61 -4.76 -28.80
C VAL A 265 -1.83 -5.09 -29.66
N ILE A 266 -1.82 -4.74 -30.95
CA ILE A 266 -2.92 -5.05 -31.86
C ILE A 266 -3.19 -6.56 -31.91
N GLU A 267 -2.15 -7.38 -32.04
CA GLU A 267 -2.32 -8.84 -32.09
C GLU A 267 -2.80 -9.41 -30.74
N ALA A 268 -2.29 -8.91 -29.61
CA ALA A 268 -2.71 -9.36 -28.28
C ALA A 268 -4.20 -9.09 -27.98
N PHE A 269 -4.75 -8.00 -28.53
CA PHE A 269 -6.14 -7.57 -28.30
C PHE A 269 -7.04 -7.72 -29.53
N LYS A 270 -6.61 -8.49 -30.52
CA LYS A 270 -7.33 -8.68 -31.80
C LYS A 270 -8.77 -9.17 -31.65
N SER A 271 -9.06 -9.96 -30.62
CA SER A 271 -10.40 -10.48 -30.33
C SER A 271 -11.32 -9.48 -29.60
N TRP A 272 -10.85 -8.27 -29.29
CA TRP A 272 -11.56 -7.28 -28.47
C TRP A 272 -12.09 -6.08 -29.27
N ASN A 273 -12.14 -6.17 -30.60
CA ASN A 273 -12.50 -5.07 -31.49
C ASN A 273 -11.74 -3.78 -31.14
N LEU A 274 -10.42 -3.90 -30.98
CA LEU A 274 -9.53 -2.78 -30.66
C LEU A 274 -9.63 -1.67 -31.70
N HIS A 275 -10.00 -0.46 -31.28
CA HIS A 275 -9.92 0.72 -32.12
C HIS A 275 -8.49 1.24 -32.13
N PHE A 276 -7.76 0.94 -33.21
CA PHE A 276 -6.39 1.39 -33.39
C PHE A 276 -6.34 2.72 -34.15
N VAL A 277 -5.54 3.65 -33.65
CA VAL A 277 -5.37 4.99 -34.24
C VAL A 277 -3.88 5.26 -34.37
N ASP A 278 -3.39 5.34 -35.60
CA ASP A 278 -2.05 5.84 -35.87
C ASP A 278 -2.07 7.37 -35.93
N ALA A 279 -1.53 8.00 -34.89
CA ALA A 279 -1.36 9.45 -34.80
C ALA A 279 0.12 9.85 -34.82
N SER A 280 1.03 8.94 -35.17
CA SER A 280 2.47 9.12 -35.07
C SER A 280 2.97 10.42 -35.70
N GLU A 281 2.56 10.71 -36.94
CA GLU A 281 2.95 11.95 -37.64
C GLU A 281 2.53 13.22 -36.88
N GLN A 282 1.34 13.23 -36.28
CA GLN A 282 0.81 14.39 -35.54
C GLN A 282 1.62 14.65 -34.28
N PHE A 283 1.92 13.60 -33.52
CA PHE A 283 2.76 13.69 -32.32
C PHE A 283 4.19 14.10 -32.67
N LEU A 284 4.80 13.49 -33.70
CA LEU A 284 6.17 13.81 -34.10
C LEU A 284 6.28 15.25 -34.62
N LYS A 285 5.26 15.77 -35.30
CA LYS A 285 5.18 17.17 -35.72
C LYS A 285 5.15 18.13 -34.53
N ASP A 286 4.35 17.82 -33.50
CA ASP A 286 4.26 18.65 -32.28
C ASP A 286 5.56 18.63 -31.47
N LEU A 287 6.35 17.55 -31.60
CA LEU A 287 7.64 17.39 -30.92
C LEU A 287 8.82 17.98 -31.69
N HIS A 288 8.64 18.37 -32.94
CA HIS A 288 9.71 18.87 -33.80
C HIS A 288 10.38 20.11 -33.20
N GLY A 289 11.69 20.02 -32.93
CA GLY A 289 12.49 21.11 -32.37
C GLY A 289 12.25 21.40 -30.88
N VAL A 290 11.36 20.67 -30.19
CA VAL A 290 11.12 20.83 -28.76
C VAL A 290 12.26 20.14 -27.99
N THR A 291 13.01 20.89 -27.19
CA THR A 291 14.10 20.36 -26.36
C THR A 291 13.70 20.20 -24.90
N ASP A 292 12.92 21.16 -24.39
CA ASP A 292 12.48 21.19 -22.99
C ASP A 292 11.57 20.00 -22.63
N PRO A 293 11.89 19.22 -21.58
CA PRO A 293 11.17 18.00 -21.25
C PRO A 293 9.75 18.26 -20.73
N GLU A 294 9.49 19.37 -20.04
CA GLU A 294 8.13 19.70 -19.58
C GLU A 294 7.23 20.10 -20.74
N LYS A 295 7.74 20.90 -21.68
CA LYS A 295 7.03 21.24 -22.92
C LYS A 295 6.73 19.99 -23.74
N LYS A 296 7.65 19.03 -23.84
CA LYS A 296 7.38 17.72 -24.47
C LYS A 296 6.23 17.00 -23.79
N ARG A 297 6.23 16.89 -22.46
CA ARG A 297 5.14 16.25 -21.69
C ARG A 297 3.79 16.92 -21.95
N LYS A 298 3.75 18.26 -21.94
CA LYS A 298 2.52 19.03 -22.22
C LYS A 298 2.04 18.84 -23.65
N ALA A 299 2.94 18.84 -24.64
CA ALA A 299 2.61 18.62 -26.05
C ALA A 299 2.03 17.22 -26.28
N ILE A 300 2.69 16.17 -25.77
CA ILE A 300 2.21 14.78 -25.88
C ILE A 300 0.85 14.62 -25.20
N GLY A 301 0.70 15.11 -23.97
CA GLY A 301 -0.56 15.02 -23.23
C GLY A 301 -1.71 15.72 -23.96
N LYS A 302 -1.46 16.94 -24.46
CA LYS A 302 -2.43 17.70 -25.25
C LYS A 302 -2.85 16.95 -26.51
N ARG A 303 -1.89 16.49 -27.32
CA ARG A 303 -2.17 15.75 -28.56
C ARG A 303 -2.94 14.47 -28.28
N PHE A 304 -2.58 13.74 -27.23
CA PHE A 304 -3.31 12.52 -26.84
C PHE A 304 -4.76 12.82 -26.49
N ILE A 305 -5.05 13.87 -25.72
CA ILE A 305 -6.42 14.28 -25.41
C ILE A 305 -7.18 14.64 -26.69
N GLU A 306 -6.59 15.44 -27.59
CA GLU A 306 -7.22 15.84 -28.85
C GLU A 306 -7.58 14.63 -29.73
N VAL A 307 -6.65 13.68 -29.88
CA VAL A 307 -6.87 12.44 -30.65
C VAL A 307 -7.94 11.60 -29.94
N PHE A 308 -7.79 11.33 -28.65
CA PHE A 308 -8.72 10.48 -27.91
C PHE A 308 -10.15 11.04 -27.90
N GLU A 309 -10.32 12.36 -27.73
CA GLU A 309 -11.63 13.02 -27.80
C GLU A 309 -12.25 12.95 -29.20
N LYS A 310 -11.44 13.13 -30.25
CA LYS A 310 -11.91 13.01 -31.64
C LYS A 310 -12.48 11.61 -31.89
N GLU A 311 -11.74 10.59 -31.49
CA GLU A 311 -12.11 9.18 -31.71
C GLU A 311 -13.29 8.78 -30.81
N ALA A 312 -13.34 9.27 -29.57
CA ALA A 312 -14.47 9.03 -28.67
C ALA A 312 -15.82 9.50 -29.24
N ARG A 313 -15.84 10.60 -30.02
CA ARG A 313 -17.06 11.12 -30.66
C ARG A 313 -17.64 10.18 -31.72
N GLU A 314 -16.82 9.36 -32.36
CA GLU A 314 -17.28 8.41 -33.39
C GLU A 314 -18.14 7.29 -32.79
N PHE A 315 -17.96 6.99 -31.50
CA PHE A 315 -18.70 5.95 -30.79
C PHE A 315 -20.05 6.41 -30.20
N GLY A 316 -20.42 7.67 -30.43
CA GLY A 316 -21.63 8.29 -29.93
C GLY A 316 -21.53 8.63 -28.44
N LYS A 317 -22.61 8.39 -27.69
CA LYS A 317 -22.64 8.66 -26.25
C LYS A 317 -21.78 7.63 -25.50
N ILE A 318 -20.79 8.13 -24.75
CA ILE A 318 -19.98 7.38 -23.80
C ILE A 318 -20.33 7.86 -22.39
N ASP A 319 -20.59 6.95 -21.47
CA ASP A 319 -20.99 7.29 -20.10
C ASP A 319 -19.82 7.19 -19.11
N PHE A 320 -18.84 6.31 -19.37
CA PHE A 320 -17.69 6.08 -18.50
C PHE A 320 -16.36 6.13 -19.24
N LEU A 321 -15.37 6.76 -18.61
CA LEU A 321 -13.96 6.67 -18.97
C LEU A 321 -13.24 5.79 -17.95
N ALA A 322 -12.65 4.68 -18.41
CA ALA A 322 -11.87 3.78 -17.58
C ALA A 322 -10.39 4.20 -17.51
N GLN A 323 -9.80 4.10 -16.32
CA GLN A 323 -8.39 4.39 -16.07
C GLN A 323 -7.78 3.32 -15.17
N GLY A 324 -6.56 2.88 -15.49
CA GLY A 324 -5.80 1.92 -14.69
C GLY A 324 -5.06 2.53 -13.50
N THR A 325 -5.70 3.47 -12.81
CA THR A 325 -5.09 4.15 -11.66
C THR A 325 -4.88 3.16 -10.51
N LEU A 326 -3.63 2.99 -10.08
CA LEU A 326 -3.28 2.09 -8.99
C LEU A 326 -3.23 2.80 -7.64
N TYR A 327 -3.36 2.02 -6.58
CA TYR A 327 -2.95 2.44 -5.24
C TYR A 327 -1.41 2.33 -5.17
N PRO A 328 -0.69 3.47 -5.17
CA PRO A 328 0.78 3.49 -5.23
C PRO A 328 1.42 2.90 -3.99
#